data_AF-A0ABD6TIP0-F1
#
_entry.id   AF-A0ABD6TIP0-F1
#
_cell.length_a   1.000
_cell.length_b   1.000
_cell.length_c   1.000
_cell.angle_alpha   90.00
_cell.angle_beta   90.00
_cell.angle_gamma   90.00
#
_symmetry.space_group_name_H-M   'P 1'
#
loop_
_entity.id
_entity.type
_entity.pdbx_description
1 polymer ?
#
loop_
_entity_poly.entity_id
_entity_poly.type
_entity_poly.pdbx_seq_one_letter_code
_entity_poly.pdbx_strand_id
1 'polypeptide(L)'
;TVTNPEHFEPELNEVHPGDVHDTSTPKALATSLQAFTLGDVLSTEKRDLLIDWMKKNTTGDSLIRAGVPGGWEVADKTGSGSYGTRNDIAIIWPPNKKPIVLAILSNHDKEDAKYDDKLIAEATKIALDTLKTTNK
;
A
#
# COMPACT_ATOMS: atom_id res chain seq x y z
N THR A 1 1.52 14.96 -1.63
CA THR A 1 0.92 16.31 -1.63
C THR A 1 -0.19 16.38 -2.66
N VAL A 2 -1.08 15.38 -2.68
CA VAL A 2 -2.44 15.40 -3.26
C VAL A 2 -2.95 13.97 -3.12
N THR A 3 -4.21 13.86 -2.72
CA THR A 3 -5.08 12.69 -2.88
C THR A 3 -6.38 13.31 -3.37
N ASN A 4 -6.86 12.92 -4.54
CA ASN A 4 -7.92 13.63 -5.25
C ASN A 4 -9.06 12.69 -5.65
N PRO A 5 -9.91 12.24 -4.70
CA PRO A 5 -11.05 11.39 -5.03
C PRO A 5 -12.13 12.20 -5.75
N GLU A 6 -12.59 11.72 -6.90
CA GLU A 6 -13.62 12.40 -7.71
C GLU A 6 -14.78 11.47 -8.10
N HIS A 7 -14.50 10.19 -8.36
CA HIS A 7 -15.50 9.24 -8.85
C HIS A 7 -15.87 8.15 -7.83
N PHE A 8 -16.97 7.44 -8.10
CA PHE A 8 -17.42 6.26 -7.37
C PHE A 8 -16.90 4.97 -8.02
N GLU A 9 -17.17 3.84 -7.39
CA GLU A 9 -16.90 2.52 -7.97
C GLU A 9 -17.98 2.16 -9.03
N PRO A 10 -17.60 1.56 -10.17
CA PRO A 10 -16.24 1.15 -10.56
C PRO A 10 -15.39 2.22 -11.27
N GLU A 11 -15.95 3.39 -11.58
CA GLU A 11 -15.37 4.41 -12.47
C GLU A 11 -14.03 4.96 -11.97
N LEU A 12 -13.82 5.02 -10.64
CA LEU A 12 -12.55 5.50 -10.06
C LEU A 12 -11.32 4.68 -10.45
N ASN A 13 -11.50 3.49 -11.03
CA ASN A 13 -10.40 2.60 -11.46
C ASN A 13 -9.92 2.87 -12.91
N GLU A 14 -10.60 3.76 -13.63
CA GLU A 14 -10.28 4.16 -15.00
C GLU A 14 -9.51 5.48 -14.97
N VAL A 15 -8.17 5.40 -14.93
CA VAL A 15 -7.30 6.59 -14.84
C VAL A 15 -6.29 6.53 -15.99
N HIS A 16 -6.44 7.41 -16.98
CA HIS A 16 -5.54 7.44 -18.11
C HIS A 16 -4.20 8.13 -17.76
N PRO A 17 -3.09 7.76 -18.42
CA PRO A 17 -1.82 8.46 -18.24
C PRO A 17 -1.95 9.97 -18.49
N GLY A 18 -1.77 10.76 -17.43
CA GLY A 18 -1.90 12.22 -17.45
C GLY A 18 -3.08 12.76 -16.64
N ASP A 19 -4.05 11.91 -16.29
CA ASP A 19 -5.17 12.28 -15.45
C ASP A 19 -4.75 12.51 -13.99
N VAL A 20 -5.52 13.34 -13.29
CA VAL A 20 -5.27 13.70 -11.89
C VAL A 20 -6.43 13.33 -10.95
N HIS A 21 -7.59 12.95 -11.49
CA HIS A 21 -8.72 12.46 -10.71
C HIS A 21 -8.42 11.05 -10.18
N ASP A 22 -8.94 10.74 -9.00
CA ASP A 22 -8.77 9.47 -8.27
C ASP A 22 -7.31 9.05 -8.06
N THR A 23 -6.38 10.02 -8.17
CA THR A 23 -4.95 9.79 -8.00
C THR A 23 -4.45 10.18 -6.61
N SER A 24 -3.30 9.61 -6.26
CA SER A 24 -2.48 10.04 -5.13
C SER A 24 -1.01 9.80 -5.46
N THR A 25 -0.12 9.97 -4.48
CA THR A 25 1.28 9.59 -4.60
C THR A 25 1.67 8.60 -3.51
N PRO A 26 2.71 7.76 -3.70
CA PRO A 26 3.15 6.81 -2.68
C PRO A 26 3.40 7.50 -1.32
N LYS A 27 4.02 8.68 -1.35
CA LYS A 27 4.26 9.49 -0.16
C LYS A 27 2.95 9.94 0.51
N ALA A 28 1.97 10.43 -0.25
CA ALA A 28 0.72 10.91 0.33
C ALA A 28 -0.07 9.75 0.97
N LEU A 29 -0.18 8.61 0.29
CA LEU A 29 -0.85 7.42 0.82
C LEU A 29 -0.16 6.89 2.08
N ALA A 30 1.17 6.78 2.07
CA ALA A 30 1.91 6.35 3.25
C ALA A 30 1.73 7.33 4.43
N THR A 31 1.76 8.64 4.19
CA THR A 31 1.50 9.65 5.24
C THR A 31 0.08 9.54 5.80
N SER A 32 -0.93 9.43 4.95
CA SER A 32 -2.32 9.25 5.40
C SER A 32 -2.48 7.95 6.19
N LEU A 33 -1.97 6.83 5.66
CA LEU A 33 -2.03 5.54 6.33
C LEU A 33 -1.37 5.60 7.70
N GLN A 34 -0.19 6.20 7.80
CA GLN A 34 0.50 6.42 9.07
C GLN A 34 -0.35 7.22 10.06
N ALA A 35 -0.99 8.31 9.61
CA ALA A 35 -1.81 9.14 10.48
C ALA A 35 -3.02 8.39 11.05
N PHE A 36 -3.68 7.55 10.24
CA PHE A 36 -4.84 6.76 10.67
C PHE A 36 -4.48 5.52 11.52
N THR A 37 -3.30 4.94 11.33
CA THR A 37 -2.93 3.65 11.97
C THR A 37 -1.92 3.80 13.10
N LEU A 38 -1.08 4.82 13.10
CA LEU A 38 -0.03 5.04 14.11
C LEU A 38 -0.14 6.42 14.78
N GLY A 39 -0.82 7.38 14.13
CA GLY A 39 -1.10 8.71 14.65
C GLY A 39 -2.34 8.75 15.57
N ASP A 40 -2.81 9.96 15.81
CA ASP A 40 -3.88 10.33 16.73
C ASP A 40 -5.18 10.80 16.03
N VAL A 41 -5.29 10.61 14.72
CA VAL A 41 -6.49 10.96 13.93
C VAL A 41 -7.72 10.15 14.36
N LEU A 42 -7.50 8.93 14.83
CA LEU A 42 -8.54 8.05 15.37
C LEU A 42 -8.35 7.83 16.87
N SER A 43 -9.45 7.57 17.57
CA SER A 43 -9.37 6.99 18.92
C SER A 43 -8.69 5.62 18.84
N THR A 44 -8.07 5.19 19.95
CA THR A 44 -7.38 3.89 20.02
C THR A 44 -8.28 2.74 19.55
N GLU A 45 -9.53 2.69 20.02
CA GLU A 45 -10.50 1.65 19.64
C GLU A 45 -10.77 1.59 18.12
N LYS A 46 -10.92 2.75 17.47
CA LYS A 46 -11.17 2.82 16.02
C LYS A 46 -9.93 2.48 15.21
N ARG A 47 -8.77 2.89 15.70
CA ARG A 47 -7.47 2.58 15.09
C ARG A 47 -7.17 1.08 15.16
N ASP A 48 -7.44 0.45 16.30
CA ASP A 48 -7.25 -0.99 16.48
C ASP A 48 -8.21 -1.78 15.58
N LEU A 49 -9.47 -1.33 15.44
CA LEU A 49 -10.43 -1.92 14.50
C LEU A 49 -9.95 -1.83 13.04
N LEU A 50 -9.46 -0.66 12.62
CA LEU A 50 -8.92 -0.47 11.27
C LEU A 50 -7.72 -1.41 11.02
N ILE A 51 -6.78 -1.47 11.95
CA ILE A 51 -5.61 -2.35 11.85
C ILE A 51 -6.03 -3.82 11.81
N ASP A 52 -7.00 -4.23 12.63
CA ASP A 52 -7.50 -5.61 12.65
C ASP A 52 -8.09 -6.03 11.30
N TRP A 53 -8.91 -5.18 10.68
CA TRP A 53 -9.42 -5.43 9.34
C TRP A 53 -8.31 -5.55 8.29
N MET A 54 -7.35 -4.63 8.32
CA MET A 54 -6.21 -4.66 7.38
C MET A 54 -5.30 -5.87 7.61
N LYS A 55 -5.09 -6.31 8.86
CA LYS A 55 -4.33 -7.54 9.16
C LYS A 55 -5.01 -8.78 8.60
N LYS A 56 -6.34 -8.82 8.64
CA LYS A 56 -7.20 -9.90 8.14
C LYS A 56 -7.56 -9.76 6.66
N ASN A 57 -6.91 -8.86 5.91
CA ASN A 57 -7.11 -8.75 4.48
C ASN A 57 -6.81 -10.09 3.78
N THR A 58 -7.66 -10.49 2.83
CA THR A 58 -7.54 -11.76 2.09
C THR A 58 -7.01 -11.58 0.67
N THR A 59 -6.80 -10.33 0.22
CA THR A 59 -6.38 -10.04 -1.15
C THR A 59 -4.87 -9.76 -1.30
N GLY A 60 -4.15 -9.62 -0.18
CA GLY A 60 -2.77 -9.10 -0.12
C GLY A 60 -1.65 -10.14 -0.16
N ASP A 61 -1.97 -11.43 -0.13
CA ASP A 61 -1.00 -12.50 0.13
C ASP A 61 0.16 -12.55 -0.89
N SER A 62 -0.13 -12.26 -2.16
CA SER A 62 0.85 -12.26 -3.25
C SER A 62 1.65 -10.95 -3.39
N LEU A 63 1.35 -9.91 -2.61
CA LEU A 63 1.90 -8.55 -2.77
C LEU A 63 2.93 -8.21 -1.70
N ILE A 64 2.72 -7.16 -0.88
CA ILE A 64 3.68 -6.77 0.16
C ILE A 64 3.95 -7.95 1.10
N ARG A 65 2.92 -8.73 1.47
CA ARG A 65 3.07 -9.90 2.35
C ARG A 65 4.09 -10.91 1.83
N ALA A 66 4.09 -11.19 0.52
CA ALA A 66 5.07 -12.10 -0.11
C ALA A 66 6.50 -11.54 -0.15
N GLY A 67 6.66 -10.23 -0.01
CA GLY A 67 7.96 -9.55 0.06
C GLY A 67 8.51 -9.37 1.47
N VAL A 68 7.69 -9.54 2.50
CA VAL A 68 8.06 -9.35 3.90
C VAL A 68 8.68 -10.63 4.48
N PRO A 69 9.75 -10.56 5.30
CA PRO A 69 10.29 -11.72 6.00
C PRO A 69 9.23 -12.43 6.86
N GLY A 70 9.26 -13.76 6.87
CA GLY A 70 8.32 -14.57 7.64
C GLY A 70 8.30 -14.21 9.13
N GLY A 71 7.10 -14.25 9.73
CA GLY A 71 6.87 -13.94 11.14
C GLY A 71 6.70 -12.45 11.47
N TRP A 72 6.80 -11.56 10.48
CA TRP A 72 6.46 -10.15 10.65
C TRP A 72 4.95 -9.98 10.42
N GLU A 73 4.31 -9.14 11.23
CA GLU A 73 2.91 -8.81 11.02
C GLU A 73 2.77 -7.77 9.91
N VAL A 74 1.72 -7.91 9.10
CA VAL A 74 1.39 -6.99 8.01
C VAL A 74 -0.08 -6.66 8.07
N ALA A 75 -0.40 -5.36 7.96
CA ALA A 75 -1.75 -4.84 7.79
C ALA A 75 -1.75 -4.06 6.47
N ASP A 76 -2.44 -4.57 5.45
CA ASP A 76 -2.35 -4.04 4.09
C ASP A 76 -3.72 -3.74 3.47
N LYS A 77 -3.69 -3.01 2.35
CA LYS A 77 -4.82 -2.91 1.44
C LYS A 77 -4.34 -2.81 0.00
N THR A 78 -4.83 -3.74 -0.82
CA THR A 78 -4.53 -3.81 -2.24
C THR A 78 -5.41 -2.89 -3.09
N GLY A 79 -4.91 -2.48 -4.26
CA GLY A 79 -5.68 -1.83 -5.32
C GLY A 79 -5.32 -2.41 -6.69
N SER A 80 -6.29 -2.44 -7.60
CA SER A 80 -6.08 -2.83 -9.00
C SER A 80 -7.05 -2.10 -9.90
N GLY A 81 -6.63 -1.74 -11.09
CA GLY A 81 -7.47 -1.00 -12.04
C GLY A 81 -6.98 -1.14 -13.48
N SER A 82 -7.45 -0.23 -14.33
CA SER A 82 -7.00 -0.09 -15.73
C SER A 82 -5.47 0.13 -15.81
N TYR A 83 -4.91 -0.04 -17.01
CA TYR A 83 -3.47 0.12 -17.26
C TYR A 83 -2.59 -0.83 -16.45
N GLY A 84 -3.10 -2.02 -16.14
CA GLY A 84 -2.42 -2.98 -15.26
C GLY A 84 -2.05 -2.38 -13.90
N THR A 85 -2.81 -1.39 -13.42
CA THR A 85 -2.56 -0.75 -12.14
C THR A 85 -2.57 -1.80 -11.05
N ARG A 86 -1.53 -1.80 -10.22
CA ARG A 86 -1.39 -2.73 -9.10
C ARG A 86 -0.71 -2.05 -7.94
N ASN A 87 -1.45 -1.91 -6.86
CA ASN A 87 -1.07 -1.12 -5.71
C ASN A 87 -1.19 -1.97 -4.45
N ASP A 88 -0.33 -1.69 -3.48
CA ASP A 88 -0.46 -2.18 -2.13
C ASP A 88 0.13 -1.16 -1.16
N ILE A 89 -0.58 -0.91 -0.05
CA ILE A 89 -0.11 -0.04 1.03
C ILE A 89 -0.22 -0.79 2.35
N ALA A 90 0.79 -0.69 3.20
CA ALA A 90 0.85 -1.50 4.41
C ALA A 90 1.54 -0.81 5.59
N ILE A 91 1.12 -1.25 6.78
CA ILE A 91 1.93 -1.17 8.00
C ILE A 91 2.55 -2.55 8.24
N ILE A 92 3.86 -2.54 8.50
CA ILE A 92 4.66 -3.76 8.70
C ILE A 92 5.31 -3.66 10.08
N TRP A 93 5.18 -4.70 10.90
CA TRP A 93 5.80 -4.76 12.23
C TRP A 93 6.92 -5.80 12.28
N PRO A 94 8.20 -5.36 12.17
CA PRO A 94 9.32 -6.22 12.48
C PRO A 94 9.35 -6.56 13.97
N PRO A 95 9.75 -7.79 14.36
CA PRO A 95 9.93 -8.15 15.76
C PRO A 95 10.88 -7.19 16.47
N ASN A 96 10.44 -6.65 17.62
CA ASN A 96 11.22 -5.77 18.49
C ASN A 96 11.73 -4.47 17.83
N LYS A 97 11.09 -3.99 16.76
CA LYS A 97 11.43 -2.71 16.10
C LYS A 97 10.20 -1.83 15.92
N LYS A 98 10.45 -0.57 15.55
CA LYS A 98 9.39 0.36 15.16
C LYS A 98 8.69 -0.15 13.89
N PRO A 99 7.38 0.09 13.75
CA PRO A 99 6.64 -0.23 12.54
C PRO A 99 7.16 0.56 11.34
N ILE A 100 7.00 -0.03 10.16
CA ILE A 100 7.35 0.55 8.86
C ILE A 100 6.04 0.80 8.10
N VAL A 101 5.89 1.99 7.51
CA VAL A 101 4.80 2.30 6.60
C VAL A 101 5.33 2.25 5.17
N LEU A 102 4.69 1.46 4.32
CA LEU A 102 5.12 1.23 2.95
C LEU A 102 3.94 1.45 2.00
N ALA A 103 4.18 2.13 0.88
CA ALA A 103 3.22 2.25 -0.20
C ALA A 103 3.94 1.98 -1.51
N ILE A 104 3.45 1.01 -2.28
CA ILE A 104 3.96 0.64 -3.59
C ILE A 104 2.83 0.78 -4.58
N LEU A 105 3.06 1.61 -5.59
CA LEU A 105 2.12 1.83 -6.69
C LEU A 105 2.81 1.43 -7.99
N SER A 106 2.07 0.82 -8.91
CA SER A 106 2.57 0.47 -10.24
C SER A 106 1.45 0.53 -11.27
N ASN A 107 1.83 0.81 -12.52
CA ASN A 107 0.98 0.76 -13.70
C ASN A 107 1.84 0.47 -14.94
N HIS A 108 1.17 0.28 -16.06
CA HIS A 108 1.74 0.06 -17.39
C HIS A 108 1.24 1.14 -18.37
N ASP A 109 1.78 1.12 -19.58
CA ASP A 109 1.50 2.08 -20.65
C ASP A 109 0.26 1.74 -21.48
N LYS A 110 -0.19 0.48 -21.47
CA LYS A 110 -1.37 0.00 -22.21
C LYS A 110 -2.54 -0.25 -21.28
N GLU A 111 -3.73 0.20 -21.69
CA GLU A 111 -4.97 0.10 -20.91
C GLU A 111 -5.33 -1.35 -20.53
N ASP A 112 -5.16 -2.29 -21.46
CA ASP A 112 -5.44 -3.72 -21.29
C ASP A 112 -4.25 -4.53 -20.72
N ALA A 113 -3.18 -3.85 -20.30
CA ALA A 113 -2.04 -4.50 -19.67
C ALA A 113 -2.47 -5.27 -18.42
N LYS A 114 -1.89 -6.44 -18.23
CA LYS A 114 -2.06 -7.21 -17.01
C LYS A 114 -1.10 -6.70 -15.95
N TYR A 115 -1.56 -6.66 -14.70
CA TYR A 115 -0.70 -6.41 -13.56
C TYR A 115 0.26 -7.57 -13.27
N ASP A 116 1.30 -7.29 -12.48
CA ASP A 116 2.24 -8.28 -11.94
C ASP A 116 2.33 -8.18 -10.41
N ASP A 117 1.83 -9.19 -9.71
CA ASP A 117 1.94 -9.25 -8.23
C ASP A 117 3.39 -9.39 -7.77
N LYS A 118 4.23 -10.09 -8.53
CA LYS A 118 5.64 -10.31 -8.17
C LYS A 118 6.41 -9.00 -8.15
N LEU A 119 6.07 -8.06 -9.02
CA LEU A 119 6.63 -6.71 -9.02
C LEU A 119 6.49 -6.05 -7.64
N ILE A 120 5.31 -6.14 -7.04
CA ILE A 120 5.03 -5.53 -5.72
C ILE A 120 5.80 -6.25 -4.60
N ALA A 121 5.83 -7.58 -4.65
CA ALA A 121 6.57 -8.38 -3.68
C ALA A 121 8.09 -8.15 -3.76
N GLU A 122 8.66 -8.04 -4.95
CA GLU A 122 10.08 -7.76 -5.17
C GLU A 122 10.45 -6.34 -4.77
N ALA A 123 9.64 -5.35 -5.14
CA ALA A 123 9.82 -3.96 -4.70
C ALA A 123 9.80 -3.84 -3.17
N THR A 124 8.96 -4.63 -2.50
CA THR A 124 8.93 -4.71 -1.03
C THR A 124 10.26 -5.21 -0.47
N LYS A 125 10.81 -6.30 -1.00
CA LYS A 125 12.12 -6.84 -0.55
C LYS A 125 13.21 -5.78 -0.66
N ILE A 126 13.29 -5.12 -1.81
CA ILE A 126 14.28 -4.07 -2.09
C ILE A 126 14.12 -2.90 -1.11
N ALA A 127 12.89 -2.42 -0.89
CA ALA A 127 12.62 -1.32 0.03
C ALA A 127 13.04 -1.67 1.48
N LEU A 128 12.70 -2.88 1.95
CA LEU A 128 13.06 -3.33 3.30
C LEU A 128 14.57 -3.51 3.49
N ASP A 129 15.27 -4.05 2.49
CA ASP A 129 16.72 -4.23 2.56
C ASP A 129 17.47 -2.89 2.53
N THR A 130 16.93 -1.91 1.80
CA THR A 130 17.44 -0.54 1.80
C THR A 130 17.30 0.10 3.18
N LEU A 131 16.12 -0.01 3.81
CA LEU A 131 15.88 0.51 5.16
C LEU A 131 16.74 -0.16 6.25
N LYS A 132 17.07 -1.45 6.11
CA LYS A 132 18.01 -2.12 7.03
C LYS A 132 19.42 -1.56 6.92
N THR A 133 19.85 -1.19 5.71
CA THR A 133 21.20 -0.70 5.43
C THR A 133 21.41 0.72 5.97
N THR A 134 20.38 1.56 5.92
CA THR A 134 20.45 2.96 6.41
C THR A 134 20.27 3.10 7.93
N ASN A 135 19.76 2.07 8.61
CA ASN A 135 19.54 2.06 10.07
C ASN A 135 20.65 1.32 10.86
N LYS A 136 21.79 1.03 10.20
CA LYS A 136 23.03 0.62 10.87
C LYS A 136 23.86 1.86 11.17
#